data_AF-A0AAV1I178-F1
#
_entry.id   AF-A0AAV1I178-F1
#
_cell.length_a   1.000
_cell.length_b   1.000
_cell.length_c   1.000
_cell.angle_alpha   90.00
_cell.angle_beta   90.00
_cell.angle_gamma   90.00
#
_symmetry.space_group_name_H-M   'P 1'
#
loop_
_entity.id
_entity.type
_entity.pdbx_description
1 polymer ?
#
loop_
_entity_poly.entity_id
_entity_poly.type
_entity_poly.pdbx_seq_one_letter_code
_entity_poly.pdbx_strand_id
1 'polypeptide(L)'
;MVTCLNCPPGKSKSYTGKEPSPNGVGYSASFEIAGKILKGRNGKLWQVTPVGPRKVWKAIPGQEGRDGGVGLVAADIPPGGDGGTPFVIRLSKLDKAYVYQVFDHDLNNDIFDERPMKTPAEPYDVVTFEGLGKLVLWRPLVIQHQRYFLPEDGSSVLFVVRPRQYIYAGDQVISFTTEDEIREFHSCLGNSGVPYGFAVGDRYTYFLSMYDKMENEEILKHRAERSPKFTVNAKSDRLGLKDFPAVCDGGESNAWDPYQELWQPLSASKSSKFPYKVLFASPK
;
A
#
# COMPACT_ATOMS: atom_id res chain seq x y z
N MET A 1 14.57 23.31 -24.29
CA MET A 1 15.23 22.34 -23.41
C MET A 1 14.45 22.27 -22.11
N VAL A 2 14.24 21.08 -21.56
CA VAL A 2 13.57 20.88 -20.26
C VAL A 2 14.65 20.64 -19.21
N THR A 3 14.59 21.37 -18.11
CA THR A 3 15.50 21.21 -16.97
C THR A 3 15.06 20.00 -16.13
N CYS A 4 16.04 19.32 -15.53
CA CYS A 4 15.79 18.20 -14.65
C CYS A 4 15.07 18.63 -13.37
N LEU A 5 13.85 18.11 -13.15
CA LEU A 5 13.00 18.45 -12.00
C LEU A 5 13.40 17.69 -10.72
N ASN A 6 14.01 16.51 -10.87
CA ASN A 6 14.35 15.63 -9.75
C ASN A 6 15.87 15.50 -9.52
N CYS A 7 16.67 16.41 -10.08
CA CYS A 7 18.09 16.43 -9.85
C CYS A 7 18.41 17.06 -8.49
N PRO A 8 19.33 16.48 -7.69
CA PRO A 8 19.74 17.06 -6.42
C PRO A 8 20.49 18.39 -6.65
N PRO A 9 20.55 19.27 -5.64
CA PRO A 9 21.26 20.55 -5.73
C PRO A 9 22.70 20.37 -6.26
N GLY A 10 23.10 21.25 -7.18
CA GLY A 10 24.43 21.20 -7.81
C GLY A 10 24.58 20.17 -8.94
N LYS A 11 23.57 19.33 -9.21
CA LYS A 11 23.53 18.49 -10.41
C LYS A 11 22.50 19.01 -11.39
N SER A 12 22.86 19.11 -12.65
CA SER A 12 21.93 19.45 -13.72
C SER A 12 21.97 18.40 -14.83
N LYS A 13 20.80 18.13 -15.39
CA LYS A 13 20.64 17.44 -16.67
C LYS A 13 19.68 18.26 -17.50
N SER A 14 19.97 18.35 -18.79
CA SER A 14 19.08 18.96 -19.77
C SER A 14 18.52 17.86 -20.67
N TYR A 15 17.23 18.00 -20.98
CA TYR A 15 16.51 17.13 -21.90
C TYR A 15 16.05 17.93 -23.09
N THR A 16 15.90 17.27 -24.23
CA THR A 16 15.33 17.94 -25.42
C THR A 16 13.87 18.34 -25.15
N GLY A 17 13.20 17.59 -24.26
CA GLY A 17 11.78 17.68 -23.99
C GLY A 17 10.94 16.85 -24.96
N LYS A 18 11.54 16.35 -26.05
CA LYS A 18 10.85 15.56 -27.09
C LYS A 18 10.84 14.07 -26.76
N GLU A 19 11.50 13.65 -25.70
CA GLU A 19 11.55 12.24 -25.30
C GLU A 19 10.13 11.76 -24.94
N PRO A 20 9.71 10.58 -25.43
CA PRO A 20 8.38 10.05 -25.12
C PRO A 20 8.24 9.61 -23.66
N SER A 21 9.36 9.39 -22.98
CA SER A 21 9.45 8.96 -21.58
C SER A 21 9.33 10.13 -20.60
N PRO A 22 9.37 9.87 -19.28
CA PRO A 22 9.39 10.93 -18.27
C PRO A 22 10.58 11.89 -18.38
N ASN A 23 11.64 11.54 -19.13
CA ASN A 23 12.71 12.50 -19.47
C ASN A 23 12.17 13.72 -20.22
N GLY A 24 11.17 13.55 -21.09
CA GLY A 24 10.58 14.63 -21.89
C GLY A 24 9.79 15.63 -21.06
N VAL A 25 9.45 15.25 -19.82
CA VAL A 25 8.84 16.10 -18.80
C VAL A 25 9.81 16.45 -17.66
N GLY A 26 11.11 16.19 -17.84
CA GLY A 26 12.17 16.64 -16.93
C GLY A 26 12.57 15.66 -15.83
N TYR A 27 12.10 14.41 -15.82
CA TYR A 27 12.43 13.45 -14.76
C TYR A 27 13.55 12.50 -15.16
N SER A 28 14.68 12.57 -14.45
CA SER A 28 15.82 11.68 -14.64
C SER A 28 15.63 10.33 -13.94
N ALA A 29 15.67 9.23 -14.70
CA ALA A 29 15.68 7.89 -14.11
C ALA A 29 16.86 7.65 -13.14
N SER A 30 18.00 8.34 -13.34
CA SER A 30 19.17 8.18 -12.48
C SER A 30 18.94 8.63 -11.03
N PHE A 31 18.04 9.59 -10.83
CA PHE A 31 17.74 10.15 -9.52
C PHE A 31 16.45 9.58 -8.91
N GLU A 32 15.72 8.73 -9.65
CA GLU A 32 14.52 8.08 -9.14
C GLU A 32 14.78 6.74 -8.48
N ILE A 33 13.90 6.33 -7.57
CA ILE A 33 13.94 5.00 -6.95
C ILE A 33 13.60 3.94 -8.01
N ALA A 34 14.31 2.80 -7.99
CA ALA A 34 14.02 1.67 -8.87
C ALA A 34 12.57 1.18 -8.65
N GLY A 35 11.87 0.88 -9.74
CA GLY A 35 10.48 0.45 -9.72
C GLY A 35 9.46 1.60 -9.73
N LYS A 36 9.85 2.86 -9.57
CA LYS A 36 8.93 4.01 -9.70
C LYS A 36 8.31 4.03 -11.10
N ILE A 37 7.00 4.28 -11.18
CA ILE A 37 6.25 4.36 -12.44
C ILE A 37 5.82 5.81 -12.66
N LEU A 38 6.02 6.34 -13.86
CA LEU A 38 5.56 7.66 -14.27
C LEU A 38 4.94 7.60 -15.67
N LYS A 39 3.95 8.47 -15.91
CA LYS A 39 3.40 8.69 -17.24
C LYS A 39 4.39 9.50 -18.08
N GLY A 40 4.73 9.00 -19.26
CA GLY A 40 5.57 9.70 -20.23
C GLY A 40 4.78 10.75 -21.02
N ARG A 41 5.48 11.56 -21.80
CA ARG A 41 4.85 12.58 -22.66
C ARG A 41 3.92 11.97 -23.71
N ASN A 42 4.18 10.74 -24.13
CA ASN A 42 3.33 9.98 -25.05
C ASN A 42 2.12 9.32 -24.39
N GLY A 43 1.86 9.61 -23.11
CA GLY A 43 0.78 9.05 -22.34
C GLY A 43 0.98 7.61 -21.85
N LYS A 44 2.05 6.91 -22.25
CA LYS A 44 2.33 5.54 -21.80
C LYS A 44 2.95 5.54 -20.40
N LEU A 45 2.83 4.42 -19.69
CA LEU A 45 3.51 4.24 -18.40
C LEU A 45 4.95 3.77 -18.60
N TRP A 46 5.85 4.31 -17.78
CA TRP A 46 7.28 4.01 -17.79
C TRP A 46 7.74 3.69 -16.38
N GLN A 47 8.53 2.63 -16.23
CA GLN A 47 9.11 2.21 -14.95
C GLN A 47 10.61 2.49 -14.92
N VAL A 48 11.13 2.90 -13.76
CA VAL A 48 12.57 2.98 -13.52
C VAL A 48 13.13 1.57 -13.38
N THR A 49 13.97 1.15 -14.34
CA THR A 49 14.59 -0.18 -14.34
C THR A 49 16.11 -0.05 -14.17
N PRO A 50 16.74 -0.80 -13.24
CA PRO A 50 18.18 -0.93 -13.18
C PRO A 50 18.73 -1.66 -14.42
N VAL A 51 19.77 -1.10 -15.03
CA VAL A 51 20.52 -1.70 -16.14
C VAL A 51 22.01 -1.53 -15.82
N GLY A 52 22.61 -2.56 -15.24
CA GLY A 52 23.95 -2.49 -14.65
C GLY A 52 24.00 -1.43 -13.54
N PRO A 53 25.01 -0.54 -13.52
CA PRO A 53 25.12 0.52 -12.50
C PRO A 53 24.20 1.73 -12.75
N ARG A 54 23.38 1.71 -13.82
CA ARG A 54 22.54 2.83 -14.24
C ARG A 54 21.07 2.50 -14.06
N LYS A 55 20.24 3.54 -13.97
CA LYS A 55 18.77 3.44 -14.02
C LYS A 55 18.26 4.11 -15.29
N VAL A 56 17.30 3.47 -15.93
CA VAL A 56 16.67 3.95 -17.17
C VAL A 56 15.15 3.85 -17.07
N TRP A 57 14.44 4.68 -17.84
CA TRP A 57 13.00 4.52 -18.03
C TRP A 57 12.74 3.43 -19.07
N LYS A 58 12.01 2.37 -18.71
CA LYS A 58 11.49 1.39 -19.66
C LYS A 58 9.98 1.51 -19.75
N ALA A 59 9.45 1.55 -20.97
CA ALA A 59 8.00 1.54 -21.17
C ALA A 59 7.40 0.22 -20.66
N ILE A 60 6.23 0.30 -20.04
CA ILE A 60 5.46 -0.87 -19.60
C ILE A 60 4.54 -1.28 -20.77
N PRO A 61 4.73 -2.46 -21.40
CA PRO A 61 3.90 -2.89 -22.51
C PRO A 61 2.43 -3.03 -22.09
N GLY A 62 1.50 -2.65 -22.97
CA GLY A 62 0.06 -2.84 -22.75
C GLY A 62 -0.59 -1.90 -21.74
N GLN A 63 0.14 -0.95 -21.14
CA GLN A 63 -0.42 0.03 -20.21
C GLN A 63 -0.34 1.45 -20.78
N GLU A 64 -1.50 1.93 -21.24
CA GLU A 64 -1.70 3.36 -21.45
C GLU A 64 -1.97 4.02 -20.11
N GLY A 65 -1.22 5.06 -19.78
CA GLY A 65 -1.49 5.84 -18.59
C GLY A 65 -2.80 6.58 -18.83
N ARG A 66 -3.90 6.12 -18.23
CA ARG A 66 -5.11 6.95 -18.16
C ARG A 66 -4.73 8.27 -17.50
N ASP A 67 -5.10 9.40 -18.09
CA ASP A 67 -4.89 10.72 -17.50
C ASP A 67 -5.57 10.78 -16.14
N GLY A 68 -4.81 10.56 -15.06
CA GLY A 68 -5.25 10.77 -13.68
C GLY A 68 -6.65 10.23 -13.39
N GLY A 69 -7.00 9.08 -13.96
CA GLY A 69 -8.26 8.41 -13.65
C GLY A 69 -8.22 8.09 -12.17
N VAL A 70 -9.12 8.74 -11.42
CA VAL A 70 -9.37 8.54 -10.00
C VAL A 70 -9.38 7.03 -9.74
N GLY A 71 -8.29 6.51 -9.18
CA GLY A 71 -8.31 5.19 -8.58
C GLY A 71 -9.13 5.33 -7.32
N LEU A 72 -10.42 4.98 -7.41
CA LEU A 72 -11.29 4.89 -6.25
C LEU A 72 -10.93 3.55 -5.59
N VAL A 73 -10.18 3.60 -4.50
CA VAL A 73 -10.13 2.44 -3.60
C VAL A 73 -11.30 2.63 -2.64
N ALA A 74 -12.43 2.05 -2.99
CA ALA A 74 -13.54 1.84 -2.08
C ALA A 74 -13.60 0.33 -1.83
N ALA A 75 -13.31 -0.09 -0.60
CA ALA A 75 -13.58 -1.47 -0.22
C ALA A 75 -15.11 -1.60 -0.09
N ASP A 76 -15.69 -2.53 -0.83
CA ASP A 76 -17.12 -2.81 -0.77
C ASP A 76 -17.48 -3.32 0.63
N ILE A 77 -18.46 -2.68 1.27
CA ILE A 77 -18.95 -3.10 2.59
C ILE A 77 -20.12 -4.04 2.32
N PRO A 78 -20.01 -5.34 2.62
CA PRO A 78 -21.16 -6.21 2.47
C PRO A 78 -22.30 -5.70 3.38
N PRO A 79 -23.54 -5.62 2.87
CA PRO A 79 -24.67 -5.16 3.66
C PRO A 79 -24.83 -6.06 4.89
N GLY A 80 -24.70 -5.46 6.08
CA GLY A 80 -24.77 -6.14 7.38
C GLY A 80 -23.42 -6.51 8.02
N GLY A 81 -22.30 -6.05 7.49
CA GLY A 81 -20.97 -6.19 8.12
C GLY A 81 -20.59 -4.97 8.96
N ASP A 82 -20.46 -5.13 10.28
CA ASP A 82 -20.02 -4.09 11.23
C ASP A 82 -18.54 -3.65 11.07
N GLY A 83 -17.83 -4.19 10.07
CA GLY A 83 -16.38 -4.02 9.91
C GLY A 83 -15.93 -3.33 8.62
N GLY A 84 -16.84 -2.64 7.93
CA GLY A 84 -16.56 -1.95 6.69
C GLY A 84 -15.43 -0.92 6.79
N THR A 85 -14.64 -0.76 5.72
CA THR A 85 -13.58 0.27 5.66
C THR A 85 -14.23 1.64 5.55
N PRO A 86 -14.10 2.54 6.54
CA PRO A 86 -14.90 3.76 6.58
C PRO A 86 -14.31 4.87 5.71
N PHE A 87 -13.52 4.53 4.68
CA PHE A 87 -12.78 5.52 3.90
C PHE A 87 -12.84 5.27 2.39
N VAL A 88 -13.03 6.35 1.63
CA VAL A 88 -12.80 6.40 0.19
C VAL A 88 -11.48 7.11 -0.05
N ILE A 89 -10.60 6.52 -0.86
CA ILE A 89 -9.34 7.16 -1.24
C ILE A 89 -9.43 7.57 -2.71
N ARG A 90 -9.22 8.85 -3.00
CA ARG A 90 -9.03 9.36 -4.36
C ARG A 90 -7.62 9.88 -4.56
N LEU A 91 -7.00 9.50 -5.66
CA LEU A 91 -5.70 10.00 -6.07
C LEU A 91 -5.92 11.04 -7.18
N SER A 92 -5.70 12.34 -6.93
CA SER A 92 -5.98 13.36 -7.96
C SER A 92 -4.79 13.67 -8.88
N LYS A 93 -3.64 13.03 -8.64
CA LYS A 93 -2.36 13.00 -9.39
C LYS A 93 -1.40 12.14 -8.54
N LEU A 94 -0.28 11.64 -9.09
CA LEU A 94 0.64 10.73 -8.38
C LEU A 94 1.23 11.29 -7.06
N ASP A 95 1.03 12.58 -6.79
CA ASP A 95 1.55 13.31 -5.63
C ASP A 95 0.48 13.74 -4.61
N LYS A 96 -0.82 13.52 -4.90
CA LYS A 96 -1.93 13.90 -4.02
C LYS A 96 -2.91 12.76 -3.79
N ALA A 97 -3.12 12.44 -2.51
CA ALA A 97 -4.19 11.55 -2.06
C ALA A 97 -5.20 12.34 -1.22
N TYR A 98 -6.47 12.05 -1.46
CA TYR A 98 -7.63 12.56 -0.76
C TYR A 98 -8.28 11.37 -0.08
N VAL A 99 -8.33 11.38 1.24
CA VAL A 99 -9.03 10.34 2.00
C VAL A 99 -10.29 10.97 2.56
N TYR A 100 -11.43 10.35 2.27
CA TYR A 100 -12.77 10.79 2.66
C TYR A 100 -13.33 9.75 3.62
N GLN A 101 -13.85 10.17 4.77
CA GLN A 101 -14.55 9.27 5.69
C GLN A 101 -16.01 9.06 5.25
N VAL A 102 -16.41 7.83 4.98
CA VAL A 102 -17.80 7.51 4.60
C VAL A 102 -18.61 7.23 5.86
N PHE A 103 -19.73 7.94 6.04
CA PHE A 103 -20.65 7.72 7.15
C PHE A 103 -21.77 6.75 6.72
N ASP A 104 -22.18 5.86 7.63
CA ASP A 104 -23.16 4.79 7.38
C ASP A 104 -24.47 5.25 6.74
N HIS A 105 -24.88 6.49 7.01
CA HIS A 105 -26.13 7.04 6.48
C HIS A 105 -26.12 7.17 4.95
N ASP A 106 -24.93 7.27 4.34
CA ASP A 106 -24.74 7.47 2.90
C ASP A 106 -24.64 6.14 2.12
N LEU A 107 -24.42 5.00 2.79
CA LEU A 107 -24.21 3.70 2.15
C LEU A 107 -25.51 3.02 1.66
N ASN A 108 -26.67 3.62 1.93
CA ASN A 108 -27.95 3.12 1.44
C ASN A 108 -28.13 3.43 -0.06
N ASN A 109 -27.70 2.49 -0.90
CA ASN A 109 -28.10 2.22 -2.29
C ASN A 109 -27.63 3.12 -3.45
N ASP A 110 -27.14 4.36 -3.25
CA ASP A 110 -26.84 5.27 -4.38
C ASP A 110 -25.35 5.50 -4.70
N ILE A 111 -24.41 4.98 -3.91
CA ILE A 111 -22.96 5.24 -4.08
C ILE A 111 -22.33 4.44 -5.23
N PHE A 112 -22.94 3.33 -5.65
CA PHE A 112 -22.34 2.38 -6.62
C PHE A 112 -22.95 2.43 -8.03
N ASP A 113 -23.82 3.39 -8.31
CA ASP A 113 -24.22 3.66 -9.69
C ASP A 113 -22.99 4.15 -10.46
N GLU A 114 -22.67 3.55 -11.62
CA GLU A 114 -21.52 3.88 -12.48
C GLU A 114 -21.49 5.36 -12.95
N ARG A 115 -22.53 6.12 -12.61
CA ARG A 115 -22.50 7.58 -12.70
C ARG A 115 -21.30 8.11 -11.91
N PRO A 116 -20.49 9.03 -12.47
CA PRO A 116 -19.42 9.65 -11.72
C PRO A 116 -20.03 10.25 -10.44
N MET A 117 -19.56 9.81 -9.27
CA MET A 117 -19.94 10.41 -7.98
C MET A 117 -19.96 11.92 -8.20
N LYS A 118 -21.16 12.53 -8.15
CA LYS A 118 -21.26 13.98 -8.03
C LYS A 118 -20.34 14.29 -6.85
N THR A 119 -19.34 15.14 -7.06
CA THR A 119 -18.53 15.67 -5.96
C THR A 119 -19.49 16.00 -4.83
N PRO A 120 -19.38 15.30 -3.68
CA PRO A 120 -20.41 15.41 -2.68
C PRO A 120 -20.57 16.87 -2.26
N ALA A 121 -21.81 17.32 -2.10
CA ALA A 121 -22.11 18.72 -1.86
C ALA A 121 -21.79 19.18 -0.41
N GLU A 122 -21.46 18.25 0.49
CA GLU A 122 -21.38 18.47 1.95
C GLU A 122 -20.19 17.72 2.60
N PRO A 123 -19.77 18.09 3.82
CA PRO A 123 -18.36 18.07 4.23
C PRO A 123 -17.92 16.68 4.71
N TYR A 124 -17.23 15.98 3.82
CA TYR A 124 -16.33 14.91 4.25
C TYR A 124 -15.13 15.56 4.95
N ASP A 125 -14.67 14.94 6.02
CA ASP A 125 -13.34 15.24 6.52
C ASP A 125 -12.32 14.78 5.47
N VAL A 126 -11.71 15.74 4.78
CA VAL A 126 -10.75 15.49 3.71
C VAL A 126 -9.34 15.65 4.26
N VAL A 127 -8.58 14.57 4.24
CA VAL A 127 -7.12 14.64 4.42
C VAL A 127 -6.51 14.79 3.05
N THR A 128 -5.82 15.91 2.85
CA THR A 128 -4.98 16.07 1.66
C THR A 128 -3.54 15.77 2.04
N PHE A 129 -2.95 14.79 1.37
CA PHE A 129 -1.52 14.52 1.46
C PHE A 129 -0.83 15.04 0.22
N GLU A 130 0.15 15.92 0.39
CA GLU A 130 0.98 16.43 -0.70
C GLU A 130 2.40 15.86 -0.61
N GLY A 131 3.07 15.72 -1.75
CA GLY A 131 4.46 15.27 -1.79
C GLY A 131 4.63 13.76 -1.56
N LEU A 132 3.63 12.96 -1.90
CA LEU A 132 3.71 11.50 -1.81
C LEU A 132 4.85 10.97 -2.70
N GLY A 133 5.86 10.37 -2.07
CA GLY A 133 7.05 9.89 -2.77
C GLY A 133 6.81 8.59 -3.55
N LYS A 134 6.05 7.66 -2.96
CA LYS A 134 5.70 6.37 -3.56
C LYS A 134 4.40 5.87 -2.95
N LEU A 135 3.42 5.56 -3.80
CA LEU A 135 2.29 4.73 -3.38
C LEU A 135 2.75 3.27 -3.41
N VAL A 136 2.68 2.57 -2.28
CA VAL A 136 2.91 1.13 -2.23
C VAL A 136 1.53 0.49 -2.29
N LEU A 137 0.98 0.39 -3.50
CA LEU A 137 -0.15 -0.51 -3.76
C LEU A 137 0.40 -1.93 -3.81
N TRP A 138 -0.21 -2.83 -3.05
CA TRP A 138 0.12 -4.24 -3.14
C TRP A 138 -0.48 -4.86 -4.42
N ARG A 139 0.10 -5.99 -4.84
CA ARG A 139 -0.42 -6.81 -5.96
C ARG A 139 -1.33 -7.88 -5.37
N PRO A 140 -2.55 -8.11 -5.89
CA PRO A 140 -3.36 -9.22 -5.43
C PRO A 140 -2.64 -10.55 -5.58
N LEU A 141 -2.72 -11.39 -4.55
CA LEU A 141 -2.55 -12.83 -4.70
C LEU A 141 -3.87 -13.37 -5.26
N VAL A 142 -3.84 -13.89 -6.48
CA VAL A 142 -5.01 -14.44 -7.17
C VAL A 142 -5.50 -15.68 -6.41
N ILE A 143 -6.70 -15.60 -5.83
CA ILE A 143 -7.45 -16.78 -5.40
C ILE A 143 -8.65 -16.91 -6.34
N GLN A 144 -8.60 -17.90 -7.23
CA GLN A 144 -9.76 -18.29 -8.02
C GLN A 144 -10.71 -19.05 -7.09
N HIS A 145 -11.76 -18.41 -6.59
CA HIS A 145 -13.11 -18.98 -6.55
C HIS A 145 -14.15 -17.96 -6.03
N GLN A 146 -15.26 -17.90 -6.78
CA GLN A 146 -16.56 -17.29 -6.50
C GLN A 146 -16.75 -15.81 -6.87
N ARG A 147 -17.88 -15.60 -7.58
CA ARG A 147 -18.34 -14.38 -8.22
C ARG A 147 -18.96 -13.45 -7.18
N TYR A 148 -18.76 -12.14 -7.35
CA TYR A 148 -19.22 -11.02 -6.52
C TYR A 148 -18.39 -10.71 -5.27
N PHE A 149 -17.11 -10.46 -5.46
CA PHE A 149 -16.30 -9.44 -4.78
C PHE A 149 -15.22 -9.06 -5.81
N LEU A 150 -14.71 -7.83 -5.84
CA LEU A 150 -13.39 -7.59 -6.43
C LEU A 150 -12.41 -7.60 -5.26
N PRO A 151 -11.86 -8.76 -4.86
CA PRO A 151 -10.94 -8.91 -3.74
C PRO A 151 -9.51 -8.47 -4.12
N GLU A 152 -9.37 -7.75 -5.25
CA GLU A 152 -8.09 -7.57 -5.93
C GLU A 152 -7.22 -6.44 -5.32
N ASP A 153 -7.78 -5.56 -4.48
CA ASP A 153 -7.10 -4.31 -4.09
C ASP A 153 -6.75 -4.16 -2.59
N GLY A 154 -7.05 -5.17 -1.77
CA GLY A 154 -6.85 -5.09 -0.31
C GLY A 154 -7.81 -4.11 0.39
N SER A 155 -7.88 -4.17 1.72
CA SER A 155 -8.82 -3.37 2.55
C SER A 155 -8.21 -2.12 3.17
N SER A 156 -6.92 -1.91 2.90
CA SER A 156 -6.13 -0.84 3.47
C SER A 156 -4.99 -0.45 2.54
N VAL A 157 -4.54 0.79 2.65
CA VAL A 157 -3.52 1.40 1.79
C VAL A 157 -2.38 1.95 2.63
N LEU A 158 -1.15 1.76 2.15
CA LEU A 158 0.05 2.35 2.74
C LEU A 158 0.71 3.35 1.78
N PHE A 159 0.76 4.61 2.19
CA PHE A 159 1.43 5.68 1.48
C PHE A 159 2.83 5.91 2.04
N VAL A 160 3.83 6.08 1.15
CA VAL A 160 5.17 6.54 1.54
C VAL A 160 5.25 8.04 1.32
N VAL A 161 5.35 8.79 2.42
CA VAL A 161 5.48 10.25 2.40
C VAL A 161 6.93 10.62 2.08
N ARG A 162 7.87 10.09 2.86
CA ARG A 162 9.31 10.24 2.68
C ARG A 162 10.03 9.03 3.29
N PRO A 163 11.37 8.89 3.18
CA PRO A 163 12.08 7.75 3.76
C PRO A 163 11.70 7.57 5.24
N ARG A 164 11.22 6.37 5.58
CA ARG A 164 10.79 6.00 6.93
C ARG A 164 9.62 6.79 7.52
N GLN A 165 8.83 7.47 6.67
CA GLN A 165 7.58 8.11 7.08
C GLN A 165 6.44 7.69 6.17
N TYR A 166 5.37 7.21 6.80
CA TYR A 166 4.26 6.57 6.11
C TYR A 166 2.92 7.09 6.62
N ILE A 167 1.90 6.90 5.79
CA ILE A 167 0.50 7.01 6.19
C ILE A 167 -0.15 5.67 5.90
N TYR A 168 -0.80 5.10 6.89
CA TYR A 168 -1.65 3.92 6.73
C TYR A 168 -3.10 4.38 6.78
N ALA A 169 -3.91 3.90 5.84
CA ALA A 169 -5.35 4.09 5.80
C ALA A 169 -6.01 2.71 5.77
N GLY A 170 -6.50 2.26 6.91
CA GLY A 170 -7.22 0.98 7.09
C GLY A 170 -8.43 1.18 7.98
N ASP A 171 -8.40 0.62 9.20
CA ASP A 171 -9.40 0.86 10.25
C ASP A 171 -9.34 2.32 10.75
N GLN A 172 -8.15 2.91 10.68
CA GLN A 172 -7.90 4.32 10.94
C GLN A 172 -6.96 4.88 9.88
N VAL A 173 -6.92 6.22 9.79
CA VAL A 173 -5.88 6.92 9.04
C VAL A 173 -4.84 7.40 10.04
N ILE A 174 -3.65 6.79 10.01
CA ILE A 174 -2.54 7.13 10.89
C ILE A 174 -1.33 7.58 10.07
N SER A 175 -0.55 8.51 10.61
CA SER A 175 0.81 8.77 10.16
C SER A 175 1.80 8.18 11.15
N PHE A 176 2.89 7.59 10.67
CA PHE A 176 3.88 6.96 11.53
C PHE A 176 5.28 7.00 10.93
N THR A 177 6.27 6.78 11.79
CA THR A 177 7.68 6.66 11.40
C THR A 177 8.25 5.32 11.80
N THR A 178 9.13 4.78 10.96
CA THR A 178 9.77 3.48 11.18
C THR A 178 11.26 3.62 11.48
N GLU A 179 11.84 2.60 12.11
CA GLU A 179 13.29 2.56 12.36
C GLU A 179 14.08 2.13 11.10
N ASP A 180 13.43 1.33 10.26
CA ASP A 180 13.95 0.70 9.05
C ASP A 180 13.02 0.91 7.84
N GLU A 181 13.49 0.61 6.64
CA GLU A 181 12.70 0.84 5.41
C GLU A 181 11.69 -0.30 5.21
N ILE A 182 10.40 0.05 5.08
CA ILE A 182 9.35 -0.91 4.69
C ILE A 182 9.62 -1.39 3.26
N ARG A 183 9.74 -2.71 3.10
CA ARG A 183 9.95 -3.42 1.84
C ARG A 183 8.65 -3.95 1.24
N GLU A 184 7.76 -4.44 2.10
CA GLU A 184 6.51 -5.07 1.71
C GLU A 184 5.37 -4.57 2.60
N PHE A 185 4.17 -4.51 2.04
CA PHE A 185 2.94 -4.19 2.75
C PHE A 185 1.88 -5.20 2.35
N HIS A 186 1.17 -5.71 3.34
CA HIS A 186 0.17 -6.75 3.22
C HIS A 186 -1.14 -6.22 3.82
N SER A 187 -2.20 -6.24 3.03
CA SER A 187 -3.50 -5.63 3.34
C SER A 187 -4.51 -6.72 3.63
N CYS A 188 -4.32 -7.43 4.75
CA CYS A 188 -5.19 -8.55 5.10
C CYS A 188 -6.57 -8.07 5.58
N LEU A 189 -7.59 -8.85 5.24
CA LEU A 189 -8.92 -8.78 5.82
C LEU A 189 -9.04 -9.89 6.86
N GLY A 190 -9.43 -9.55 8.07
CA GLY A 190 -9.81 -10.54 9.08
C GLY A 190 -11.32 -10.69 9.18
N ASN A 191 -11.74 -11.30 10.27
CA ASN A 191 -13.16 -11.53 10.55
C ASN A 191 -13.98 -10.24 10.43
N SER A 192 -15.19 -10.36 9.90
CA SER A 192 -16.13 -9.26 9.68
C SER A 192 -15.65 -8.17 8.72
N GLY A 193 -14.63 -8.43 7.89
CA GLY A 193 -14.12 -7.45 6.92
C GLY A 193 -13.18 -6.40 7.52
N VAL A 194 -12.70 -6.61 8.75
CA VAL A 194 -11.81 -5.65 9.42
C VAL A 194 -10.41 -5.68 8.78
N PRO A 195 -9.86 -4.52 8.38
CA PRO A 195 -8.49 -4.44 7.84
C PRO A 195 -7.42 -4.68 8.92
N TYR A 196 -6.57 -5.68 8.69
CA TYR A 196 -5.39 -6.02 9.49
C TYR A 196 -4.11 -5.85 8.68
N GLY A 197 -3.85 -4.62 8.25
CA GLY A 197 -2.66 -4.30 7.50
C GLY A 197 -1.39 -4.53 8.32
N PHE A 198 -0.39 -5.15 7.72
CA PHE A 198 0.96 -5.21 8.27
C PHE A 198 2.02 -4.89 7.22
N ALA A 199 3.15 -4.35 7.66
CA ALA A 199 4.24 -3.97 6.79
C ALA A 199 5.55 -4.60 7.24
N VAL A 200 6.30 -5.17 6.31
CA VAL A 200 7.59 -5.82 6.57
C VAL A 200 8.71 -4.89 6.16
N GLY A 201 9.51 -4.45 7.13
CA GLY A 201 10.75 -3.72 6.94
C GLY A 201 11.98 -4.62 6.92
N ASP A 202 13.15 -4.01 6.79
CA ASP A 202 14.45 -4.70 6.80
C ASP A 202 14.72 -5.48 8.11
N ARG A 203 14.30 -4.93 9.26
CA ARG A 203 14.51 -5.45 10.62
C ARG A 203 13.20 -5.77 11.33
N TYR A 204 12.15 -4.97 11.12
CA TYR A 204 10.90 -5.09 11.87
C TYR A 204 9.70 -5.38 10.97
N THR A 205 8.73 -6.10 11.51
CA THR A 205 7.37 -6.16 10.98
C THR A 205 6.47 -5.27 11.83
N TYR A 206 5.68 -4.43 11.17
CA TYR A 206 4.80 -3.42 11.74
C TYR A 206 3.34 -3.87 11.60
N PHE A 207 2.65 -4.07 12.71
CA PHE A 207 1.23 -4.44 12.77
C PHE A 207 0.41 -3.16 12.91
N LEU A 208 -0.16 -2.68 11.80
CA LEU A 208 -0.60 -1.28 11.68
C LEU A 208 -1.90 -1.01 12.43
N SER A 209 -2.83 -1.95 12.46
CA SER A 209 -4.09 -1.85 13.22
C SER A 209 -3.89 -1.92 14.74
N MET A 210 -2.70 -2.33 15.21
CA MET A 210 -2.36 -2.43 16.64
C MET A 210 -1.31 -1.43 17.10
N TYR A 211 -0.69 -0.73 16.15
CA TYR A 211 0.43 0.17 16.40
C TYR A 211 1.65 -0.50 17.04
N ASP A 212 1.79 -1.82 16.84
CA ASP A 212 2.89 -2.63 17.37
C ASP A 212 3.90 -2.99 16.29
N LYS A 213 5.12 -3.27 16.71
CA LYS A 213 6.17 -3.87 15.88
C LYS A 213 6.90 -4.97 16.61
N MET A 214 7.46 -5.90 15.84
CA MET A 214 8.31 -6.99 16.32
C MET A 214 9.50 -7.17 15.39
N GLU A 215 10.65 -7.60 15.93
CA GLU A 215 11.79 -7.97 15.09
C GLU A 215 11.45 -9.20 14.22
N ASN A 216 11.88 -9.16 12.96
CA ASN A 216 11.63 -10.25 12.02
C ASN A 216 12.21 -11.59 12.52
N GLU A 217 13.34 -11.56 13.24
CA GLU A 217 13.96 -12.76 13.83
C GLU A 217 13.09 -13.40 14.92
N GLU A 218 12.44 -12.60 15.77
CA GLU A 218 11.53 -13.10 16.81
C GLU A 218 10.29 -13.75 16.19
N ILE A 219 9.76 -13.16 15.12
CA ILE A 219 8.64 -13.73 14.36
C ILE A 219 9.01 -15.11 13.80
N LEU A 220 10.19 -15.23 13.18
CA LEU A 220 10.66 -16.50 12.62
C LEU A 220 10.87 -17.57 13.70
N LYS A 221 11.38 -17.17 14.87
CA LYS A 221 11.52 -18.07 16.03
C LYS A 221 10.17 -18.61 16.49
N HIS A 222 9.18 -17.74 16.68
CA HIS A 222 7.83 -18.15 17.07
C HIS A 222 7.18 -19.10 16.06
N ARG A 223 7.39 -18.86 14.75
CA ARG A 223 6.90 -19.76 13.69
C ARG A 223 7.55 -21.15 13.78
N ALA A 224 8.86 -21.21 13.97
CA ALA A 224 9.59 -22.47 14.08
C ALA A 224 9.12 -23.33 15.27
N GLU A 225 8.77 -22.68 16.39
CA GLU A 225 8.26 -23.35 17.59
C GLU A 225 6.85 -23.91 17.40
N ARG A 226 5.96 -23.19 16.69
CA ARG A 226 4.55 -23.58 16.53
C ARG A 226 4.29 -24.55 15.38
N SER A 227 5.11 -24.50 14.33
CA SER A 227 4.88 -25.25 13.09
C SER A 227 6.13 -26.02 12.64
N PRO A 228 6.63 -27.00 13.43
CA PRO A 228 7.85 -27.75 13.14
C PRO A 228 7.78 -28.57 11.82
N LYS A 229 6.59 -28.72 11.22
CA LYS A 229 6.38 -29.39 9.93
C LYS A 229 6.72 -28.53 8.71
N PHE A 230 6.95 -27.23 8.87
CA PHE A 230 7.44 -26.37 7.80
C PHE A 230 8.97 -26.23 7.89
N THR A 231 9.69 -27.17 7.28
CA THR A 231 11.15 -27.05 7.12
C THR A 231 11.48 -25.91 6.17
N VAL A 232 11.98 -24.79 6.72
CA VAL A 232 12.49 -23.66 5.94
C VAL A 232 13.81 -24.07 5.28
N ASN A 233 13.84 -24.11 3.93
CA ASN A 233 15.05 -24.40 3.19
C ASN A 233 15.95 -23.14 3.18
N ALA A 234 16.96 -23.12 4.05
CA ALA A 234 17.73 -21.93 4.45
C ALA A 234 18.70 -21.34 3.38
N LYS A 235 18.52 -21.59 2.08
CA LYS A 235 19.55 -21.26 1.07
C LYS A 235 19.23 -20.21 -0.01
N SER A 236 18.06 -19.57 -0.05
CA SER A 236 17.83 -18.50 -1.06
C SER A 236 17.09 -17.24 -0.64
N ASP A 237 16.44 -17.19 0.52
CA ASP A 237 15.47 -16.13 0.76
C ASP A 237 15.95 -15.16 1.83
N ARG A 238 16.34 -13.95 1.40
CA ARG A 238 16.54 -12.81 2.30
C ARG A 238 15.25 -12.65 3.11
N LEU A 239 15.33 -13.01 4.40
CA LEU A 239 14.31 -13.02 5.45
C LEU A 239 13.37 -14.23 5.54
N GLY A 240 13.26 -15.14 4.57
CA GLY A 240 12.26 -16.25 4.65
C GLY A 240 10.79 -15.80 4.80
N LEU A 241 10.53 -14.48 4.74
CA LEU A 241 9.22 -13.86 4.84
C LEU A 241 8.47 -13.87 3.50
N LYS A 242 9.18 -14.14 2.38
CA LYS A 242 8.54 -14.36 1.08
C LYS A 242 7.65 -15.60 1.06
N ASP A 243 7.95 -16.56 1.93
CA ASP A 243 7.14 -17.75 2.20
C ASP A 243 6.22 -17.53 3.41
N PHE A 244 5.90 -16.28 3.76
CA PHE A 244 4.61 -16.02 4.39
C PHE A 244 3.57 -16.40 3.35
N PRO A 245 2.82 -17.50 3.52
CA PRO A 245 1.65 -17.66 2.68
C PRO A 245 0.80 -16.43 2.97
N ALA A 246 0.68 -15.49 2.03
CA ALA A 246 -0.24 -14.35 2.16
C ALA A 246 -1.69 -14.85 2.03
N VAL A 247 -2.03 -15.89 2.80
CA VAL A 247 -3.35 -16.47 2.93
C VAL A 247 -4.02 -15.59 3.97
N CYS A 248 -4.45 -14.42 3.53
CA CYS A 248 -5.46 -13.62 4.23
C CYS A 248 -6.84 -14.26 3.94
N ASP A 249 -6.97 -15.58 4.14
CA ASP A 249 -8.16 -16.32 3.76
C ASP A 249 -9.02 -16.47 5.02
N GLY A 250 -9.99 -15.58 5.16
CA GLY A 250 -11.01 -15.60 6.23
C GLY A 250 -12.01 -16.76 6.08
N GLY A 251 -11.62 -17.84 5.41
CA GLY A 251 -12.44 -19.03 5.23
C GLY A 251 -12.65 -19.74 6.55
N GLU A 252 -13.92 -19.87 6.95
CA GLU A 252 -14.34 -20.66 8.09
C GLU A 252 -13.82 -22.11 7.94
N SER A 253 -12.94 -22.51 8.86
CA SER A 253 -12.29 -23.82 9.00
C SER A 253 -10.95 -24.03 8.26
N ASN A 254 -9.86 -23.89 9.04
CA ASN A 254 -8.51 -24.43 8.83
C ASN A 254 -7.54 -23.66 7.91
N ALA A 255 -7.89 -22.50 7.39
CA ALA A 255 -6.91 -21.63 6.72
C ALA A 255 -6.04 -20.91 7.77
N TRP A 256 -4.74 -20.80 7.47
CA TRP A 256 -3.75 -20.12 8.31
C TRP A 256 -4.13 -18.64 8.44
N ASP A 257 -4.49 -18.19 9.65
CA ASP A 257 -4.67 -16.77 9.95
C ASP A 257 -3.32 -16.21 10.47
N PRO A 258 -2.56 -15.49 9.63
CA PRO A 258 -1.29 -14.87 10.04
C PRO A 258 -1.48 -14.02 11.28
N TYR A 259 -2.63 -13.36 11.39
CA TYR A 259 -2.92 -12.48 12.48
C TYR A 259 -3.06 -13.29 13.76
N GLN A 260 -3.91 -14.32 13.84
CA GLN A 260 -4.00 -15.13 15.07
C GLN A 260 -2.69 -15.84 15.43
N GLU A 261 -1.95 -16.35 14.44
CA GLU A 261 -0.70 -17.05 14.71
C GLU A 261 0.45 -16.12 15.13
N LEU A 262 0.53 -14.90 14.60
CA LEU A 262 1.54 -13.89 14.95
C LEU A 262 1.13 -13.01 16.13
N TRP A 263 -0.18 -12.82 16.32
CA TRP A 263 -0.74 -11.98 17.36
C TRP A 263 -0.78 -12.63 18.74
N GLN A 264 -1.13 -13.92 18.82
CA GLN A 264 -1.03 -14.59 20.12
C GLN A 264 0.39 -14.50 20.71
N PRO A 265 1.48 -14.64 19.93
CA PRO A 265 2.83 -14.29 20.35
C PRO A 265 3.03 -12.81 20.72
N LEU A 266 2.43 -11.84 20.02
CA LEU A 266 2.56 -10.41 20.37
C LEU A 266 2.14 -10.10 21.81
N SER A 267 1.09 -10.77 22.32
CA SER A 267 0.64 -10.60 23.71
C SER A 267 1.58 -11.25 24.75
N ALA A 268 2.45 -12.18 24.33
CA ALA A 268 3.39 -12.91 25.18
C ALA A 268 4.87 -12.53 24.96
N SER A 269 5.20 -11.77 23.91
CA SER A 269 6.56 -11.42 23.47
C SER A 269 6.87 -9.93 23.68
N LYS A 270 8.13 -9.54 23.41
CA LYS A 270 8.64 -8.16 23.51
C LYS A 270 8.19 -7.29 22.32
N SER A 271 6.90 -7.29 22.02
CA SER A 271 6.35 -6.31 21.11
C SER A 271 6.58 -4.90 21.66
N SER A 272 6.80 -3.94 20.77
CA SER A 272 6.94 -2.54 21.15
C SER A 272 6.06 -1.67 20.27
N LYS A 273 5.48 -0.62 20.86
CA LYS A 273 4.74 0.38 20.10
C LYS A 273 5.70 1.16 19.20
N PHE A 274 5.29 1.43 17.97
CA PHE A 274 6.00 2.39 17.13
C PHE A 274 5.40 3.79 17.24
N PRO A 275 6.15 4.88 17.00
CA PRO A 275 5.59 6.23 17.06
C PRO A 275 4.56 6.45 15.95
N TYR A 276 3.33 6.82 16.33
CA TYR A 276 2.23 7.11 15.42
C TYR A 276 1.44 8.35 15.86
N LYS A 277 0.72 8.94 14.91
CA LYS A 277 -0.26 10.00 15.12
C LYS A 277 -1.52 9.65 14.33
N VAL A 278 -2.64 9.51 15.04
CA VAL A 278 -3.96 9.37 14.42
C VAL A 278 -4.30 10.67 13.71
N LEU A 279 -4.60 10.57 12.43
CA LEU A 279 -5.10 11.67 11.62
C LEU A 279 -6.62 11.64 11.60
N PHE A 280 -7.21 10.44 11.42
CA PHE A 280 -8.65 10.20 11.46
C PHE A 280 -8.94 8.89 12.18
N ALA A 281 -9.84 8.93 13.15
CA ALA A 281 -10.38 7.75 13.80
C ALA A 281 -11.72 7.39 13.15
N SER A 282 -12.01 6.09 13.02
CA SER A 282 -13.37 5.64 12.73
C SER A 282 -14.33 6.17 13.80
N PRO A 283 -15.56 6.59 13.45
CA PRO A 283 -16.59 6.82 14.45
C PRO A 283 -16.80 5.49 15.19
N LYS A 284 -17.01 5.57 16.51
CA LYS A 284 -17.33 4.40 17.33
C LYS A 284 -18.83 4.12 17.30
#